data_AF-A0AA39TCM0-F1
#
_entry.id   AF-A0AA39TCM0-F1
#
_cell.length_a   1.000
_cell.length_b   1.000
_cell.length_c   1.000
_cell.angle_alpha   90.00
_cell.angle_beta   90.00
_cell.angle_gamma   90.00
#
_symmetry.space_group_name_H-M   'P 1'
#
loop_
_entity.id
_entity.type
_entity.pdbx_description
1 polymer ?
#
loop_
_entity_poly.entity_id
_entity_poly.type
_entity_poly.pdbx_seq_one_letter_code
_entity_poly.pdbx_strand_id
1 'polypeptide(L)'
;MVDMKCEGCVNAVKNKLQTVNGVKNVEVDLSNQVVRILGCSPVKTMTEALEQTGRKSRLIGQGIPDVIAAIAEFKGPDIIGVVRFAQVNMELARIEANFNGLSPGFFQSYITKHCI
;
A
#
# COMPACT_ATOMS: atom_id res chain seq x y z
N MET A 1 -5.08 -6.97 4.86
CA MET A 1 -6.14 -7.54 5.71
C MET A 1 -7.33 -6.62 5.69
N VAL A 2 -8.52 -7.19 5.50
CA VAL A 2 -9.81 -6.50 5.44
C VAL A 2 -10.82 -7.35 6.20
N ASP A 3 -11.56 -6.76 7.13
CA ASP A 3 -12.59 -7.49 7.90
C ASP A 3 -13.84 -7.76 7.03
N MET A 4 -14.14 -9.04 6.82
CA MET A 4 -15.18 -9.58 5.95
C MET A 4 -15.85 -10.77 6.63
N LYS A 5 -17.18 -10.72 6.78
CA LYS A 5 -17.94 -11.73 7.54
C LYS A 5 -18.78 -12.67 6.68
N CYS A 6 -18.92 -12.38 5.38
CA CYS A 6 -19.76 -13.15 4.47
C CYS A 6 -19.37 -12.92 3.00
N GLU A 7 -19.92 -13.74 2.10
CA GLU A 7 -19.74 -13.59 0.65
C GLU A 7 -20.23 -12.24 0.10
N GLY A 8 -21.25 -11.65 0.72
CA GLY A 8 -21.68 -10.29 0.39
C GLY A 8 -20.58 -9.25 0.63
N CYS A 9 -19.75 -9.44 1.66
CA CYS A 9 -18.59 -8.59 1.92
C CYS A 9 -17.51 -8.76 0.85
N VAL A 10 -17.24 -10.01 0.47
CA VAL A 10 -16.27 -10.36 -0.58
C VAL A 10 -16.65 -9.66 -1.89
N ASN A 11 -17.91 -9.78 -2.30
CA ASN A 11 -18.40 -9.17 -3.53
C ASN A 11 -18.34 -7.64 -3.49
N ALA A 12 -18.72 -7.01 -2.37
CA ALA A 12 -18.64 -5.56 -2.21
C ALA A 12 -17.20 -5.04 -2.34
N VAL A 13 -16.23 -5.72 -1.70
CA VAL A 13 -14.81 -5.39 -1.79
C VAL A 13 -14.28 -5.57 -3.20
N LYS A 14 -14.56 -6.72 -3.83
CA LYS A 14 -14.08 -7.05 -5.18
C LYS A 14 -14.60 -6.04 -6.21
N ASN A 15 -15.91 -5.78 -6.21
CA ASN A 15 -16.54 -4.84 -7.13
C ASN A 15 -15.97 -3.43 -6.97
N LYS A 16 -15.79 -2.98 -5.73
CA LYS A 16 -15.24 -1.65 -5.47
C LYS A 16 -13.81 -1.52 -5.98
N LEU A 17 -12.95 -2.49 -5.68
CA LEU A 17 -11.54 -2.45 -6.09
C LEU A 17 -11.35 -2.56 -7.61
N GLN A 18 -12.21 -3.31 -8.31
CA GLN A 18 -12.17 -3.40 -9.78
C GLN A 18 -12.47 -2.08 -10.49
N THR A 19 -13.16 -1.14 -9.84
CA THR A 19 -13.38 0.22 -10.38
C THR A 19 -12.16 1.13 -10.22
N VAL A 20 -11.16 0.73 -9.45
CA VAL A 20 -10.00 1.59 -9.19
C VAL A 20 -9.04 1.52 -10.37
N ASN A 21 -8.70 2.70 -10.90
CA ASN A 21 -7.85 2.82 -12.06
C ASN A 21 -6.43 2.27 -11.79
N GLY A 22 -5.92 1.41 -12.67
CA GLY A 22 -4.63 0.73 -12.49
C GLY A 22 -4.68 -0.62 -11.76
N VAL A 23 -5.85 -1.07 -11.30
CA VAL A 23 -6.06 -2.45 -10.83
C VAL A 23 -6.21 -3.39 -12.02
N LYS A 24 -5.48 -4.50 -12.00
CA LYS A 24 -5.51 -5.55 -13.03
C LYS A 24 -6.24 -6.80 -12.54
N ASN A 25 -6.00 -7.20 -11.30
CA ASN A 25 -6.66 -8.37 -10.71
C ASN A 25 -6.90 -8.17 -9.20
N VAL A 26 -7.96 -8.79 -8.69
CA VAL A 26 -8.33 -8.80 -7.27
C VAL A 26 -8.70 -10.22 -6.86
N GLU A 27 -7.95 -10.79 -5.94
CA GLU A 27 -8.22 -12.07 -5.31
C GLU A 27 -8.58 -11.84 -3.84
N VAL A 28 -9.63 -12.54 -3.38
CA VAL A 28 -10.10 -12.42 -2.00
C VAL A 28 -10.08 -13.79 -1.36
N ASP A 29 -9.43 -13.86 -0.21
CA ASP A 29 -9.37 -15.03 0.67
C ASP A 29 -10.15 -14.69 1.94
N LEU A 30 -11.42 -15.11 1.97
CA LEU A 30 -12.32 -14.85 3.09
C LEU A 30 -11.84 -15.54 4.36
N SER A 31 -11.34 -16.77 4.25
CA SER A 31 -10.86 -17.55 5.40
C SER A 31 -9.72 -16.86 6.12
N ASN A 32 -8.78 -16.26 5.37
CA ASN A 32 -7.63 -15.55 5.93
C ASN A 32 -7.82 -14.04 6.07
N GLN A 33 -8.97 -13.49 5.66
CA GLN A 33 -9.25 -12.04 5.68
C GLN A 33 -8.24 -11.24 4.83
N VAL A 34 -7.78 -11.82 3.73
CA VAL A 34 -6.76 -11.26 2.84
C VAL A 34 -7.38 -10.87 1.50
N VAL A 35 -6.98 -9.70 1.01
CA VAL A 35 -7.25 -9.26 -0.35
C VAL A 35 -5.90 -9.07 -1.03
N ARG A 36 -5.66 -9.77 -2.13
CA ARG A 36 -4.46 -9.62 -2.97
C ARG A 36 -4.85 -8.82 -4.21
N ILE A 37 -4.07 -7.79 -4.50
CA ILE A 37 -4.35 -6.86 -5.59
C ILE A 37 -3.12 -6.85 -6.50
N LEU A 38 -3.33 -7.19 -7.77
CA LEU A 38 -2.34 -6.96 -8.82
C LEU A 38 -2.67 -5.63 -9.49
N GLY A 39 -1.73 -4.69 -9.48
CA GLY A 39 -1.94 -3.38 -10.07
C GLY A 39 -0.81 -2.40 -9.80
N CYS A 40 -0.96 -1.19 -10.33
CA CYS A 40 0.02 -0.11 -10.14
C CYS A 40 -0.50 1.05 -9.29
N SER A 41 -1.78 1.10 -8.93
CA SER A 41 -2.35 2.22 -8.18
C SER A 41 -1.69 2.40 -6.80
N PRO A 42 -1.62 3.62 -6.25
CA PRO A 42 -1.07 3.88 -4.92
C PRO A 42 -1.78 3.11 -3.80
N VAL A 43 -1.03 2.68 -2.78
CA VAL A 43 -1.62 2.02 -1.60
C VAL A 43 -2.70 2.88 -0.95
N LYS A 44 -2.49 4.21 -0.85
CA LYS A 44 -3.48 5.13 -0.28
C LYS A 44 -4.82 5.05 -1.01
N THR A 45 -4.82 5.05 -2.33
CA THR A 45 -6.02 4.92 -3.16
C THR A 45 -6.73 3.58 -2.91
N MET A 46 -5.98 2.49 -2.72
CA MET A 46 -6.55 1.18 -2.37
C MET A 46 -7.21 1.18 -0.99
N THR A 47 -6.54 1.76 0.00
CA THR A 47 -7.05 1.89 1.36
C THR A 47 -8.34 2.72 1.38
N GLU A 48 -8.36 3.87 0.71
CA GLU A 48 -9.55 4.73 0.58
C GLU A 48 -10.71 4.00 -0.12
N ALA A 49 -10.43 3.24 -1.18
CA ALA A 49 -11.45 2.46 -1.87
C ALA A 49 -12.05 1.37 -0.96
N LEU A 50 -11.24 0.72 -0.14
CA LEU A 50 -11.69 -0.27 0.84
C LEU A 50 -12.54 0.36 1.95
N GLU A 51 -12.13 1.52 2.45
CA GLU A 51 -12.86 2.27 3.48
C GLU A 51 -14.25 2.70 3.01
N GLN A 52 -14.40 3.07 1.73
CA GLN A 52 -15.70 3.38 1.12
C GLN A 52 -16.67 2.20 1.11
N THR A 53 -16.19 0.97 1.32
CA THR A 53 -17.05 -0.20 1.50
C THR A 53 -17.53 -0.36 2.96
N GLY A 54 -17.14 0.55 3.86
CA GLY A 54 -17.42 0.48 5.29
C GLY A 54 -16.47 -0.45 6.06
N ARG A 55 -15.32 -0.82 5.48
CA ARG A 55 -14.39 -1.80 6.05
C ARG A 55 -13.06 -1.17 6.39
N LYS A 56 -12.58 -1.42 7.61
CA LYS A 56 -11.20 -1.11 7.99
C LYS A 56 -10.27 -2.06 7.26
N SER A 57 -9.18 -1.52 6.73
CA SER A 57 -8.14 -2.29 6.07
C SER A 57 -6.76 -1.97 6.63
N ARG A 58 -5.87 -2.95 6.56
CA ARG A 58 -4.46 -2.82 6.93
C ARG A 58 -3.60 -3.46 5.86
N LEU A 59 -2.61 -2.72 5.35
CA LEU A 59 -1.59 -3.29 4.48
C LEU A 59 -0.73 -4.30 5.27
N ILE A 60 -0.55 -5.50 4.74
CA ILE A 60 0.25 -6.56 5.37
C ILE A 60 1.47 -6.97 4.54
N GLY A 61 1.51 -6.60 3.26
CA GLY A 61 2.60 -6.91 2.35
C GLY A 61 2.39 -6.18 1.02
N GLN A 62 3.50 -5.84 0.35
CA GLN A 62 3.52 -5.17 -0.93
C GLN A 62 4.80 -5.57 -1.67
N GLY A 63 4.66 -5.95 -2.93
CA GLY A 63 5.76 -6.47 -3.73
C GLY A 63 5.37 -7.77 -4.42
N ILE A 64 6.29 -8.27 -5.22
CA ILE A 64 6.21 -9.59 -5.84
C ILE A 64 6.79 -10.60 -4.83
N PRO A 65 6.28 -11.84 -4.73
CA PRO A 65 6.95 -12.87 -3.97
C PRO A 65 8.44 -12.96 -4.34
N ASP A 66 9.30 -13.26 -3.35
CA ASP A 66 10.74 -13.48 -3.53
C ASP A 66 11.57 -12.27 -4.01
N VAL A 67 11.02 -11.06 -3.95
CA VAL A 67 11.79 -9.82 -4.24
C VAL A 67 12.22 -9.09 -2.97
N ILE A 68 13.25 -8.26 -3.12
CA ILE A 68 13.78 -7.46 -2.01
C ILE A 68 12.81 -6.32 -1.67
N ALA A 69 12.49 -6.19 -0.38
CA ALA A 69 11.74 -5.08 0.17
C ALA A 69 12.53 -4.42 1.31
N ALA A 70 12.38 -3.10 1.46
CA ALA A 70 13.01 -2.33 2.53
C ALA A 70 12.06 -1.25 3.08
N ILE A 71 12.28 -0.86 4.32
CA ILE A 71 11.51 0.20 4.99
C ILE A 71 12.49 1.20 5.60
N ALA A 72 12.29 2.48 5.33
CA ALA A 72 12.95 3.58 6.05
C ALA A 72 11.92 4.28 6.94
N GLU A 73 12.20 4.32 8.24
CA GLU A 73 11.38 5.02 9.23
C GLU A 73 12.00 6.38 9.58
N PHE A 74 11.19 7.42 9.56
CA PHE A 74 11.53 8.77 9.97
C PHE A 74 10.86 9.03 11.32
N LYS A 75 11.66 9.25 12.36
CA LYS A 75 11.21 9.43 13.75
C LYS A 75 11.62 10.80 14.29
N GLY A 76 11.27 11.86 13.55
CA GLY A 76 11.44 13.23 14.03
C GLY A 76 10.42 13.56 15.13
N PRO A 77 10.64 14.64 15.90
CA PRO A 77 9.72 15.07 16.95
C PRO A 77 8.35 15.51 16.39
N ASP A 78 8.35 16.23 15.26
CA ASP A 78 7.12 16.75 14.64
C ASP A 78 6.76 16.01 13.36
N ILE A 79 7.77 15.53 12.63
CA ILE A 79 7.60 14.83 11.36
C ILE A 79 7.97 13.37 11.55
N ILE A 80 6.96 12.52 11.37
CA ILE A 80 7.09 11.08 11.38
C ILE A 80 6.69 10.54 10.01
N GLY A 81 7.35 9.49 9.55
CA GLY A 81 7.03 8.94 8.25
C GLY A 81 7.60 7.55 8.01
N VAL A 82 7.04 6.89 7.02
CA VAL A 82 7.47 5.57 6.57
C VAL A 82 7.61 5.61 5.06
N VAL A 83 8.79 5.23 4.57
CA VAL A 83 9.07 5.04 3.15
C VAL A 83 9.27 3.56 2.90
N ARG A 84 8.48 3.01 1.97
CA ARG A 84 8.51 1.61 1.57
C ARG A 84 9.17 1.50 0.21
N PHE A 85 10.12 0.57 0.11
CA PHE A 85 10.78 0.18 -1.13
C PHE A 85 10.41 -1.25 -1.45
N ALA A 86 9.97 -1.49 -2.68
CA ALA A 86 9.71 -2.84 -3.17
C ALA A 86 10.31 -2.98 -4.57
N GLN A 87 11.22 -3.92 -4.76
CA GLN A 87 11.73 -4.24 -6.08
C GLN A 87 10.58 -4.75 -6.97
N VAL A 88 10.52 -4.25 -8.21
CA VAL A 88 9.51 -4.66 -9.21
C VAL A 88 10.15 -5.59 -10.24
N ASN A 89 11.38 -5.29 -10.65
CA ASN A 89 12.24 -6.15 -11.46
C ASN A 89 13.71 -5.74 -11.23
N MET A 90 14.64 -6.21 -12.05
CA MET A 90 16.08 -5.89 -11.90
C MET A 90 16.43 -4.42 -12.14
N GLU A 91 15.55 -3.65 -12.77
CA GLU A 91 15.80 -2.25 -13.18
C GLU A 91 14.91 -1.24 -12.43
N LEU A 92 13.79 -1.70 -11.87
CA LEU A 92 12.76 -0.85 -11.29
C LEU A 92 12.47 -1.22 -9.84
N ALA A 93 12.37 -0.20 -9.00
CA ALA A 93 11.83 -0.28 -7.65
C ALA A 93 10.63 0.67 -7.52
N ARG A 94 9.62 0.24 -6.77
CA ARG A 94 8.52 1.08 -6.32
C ARG A 94 8.87 1.69 -4.99
N ILE A 95 8.68 3.01 -4.89
CA ILE A 95 8.91 3.79 -3.67
C ILE A 95 7.60 4.45 -3.28
N GLU A 96 7.13 4.18 -2.06
CA GLU A 96 5.95 4.84 -1.50
C GLU A 96 6.27 5.47 -0.15
N ALA A 97 6.04 6.77 -0.04
CA ALA A 97 6.31 7.56 1.15
C ALA A 97 5.01 8.07 1.77
N ASN A 98 4.86 7.91 3.08
CA ASN A 98 3.78 8.50 3.85
C ASN A 98 4.38 9.25 5.04
N PHE A 99 4.07 10.54 5.17
CA PHE A 99 4.56 11.41 6.23
C PHE A 99 3.38 12.09 6.92
N ASN A 100 3.49 12.27 8.23
CA ASN A 100 2.59 13.07 9.05
C ASN A 100 3.37 14.26 9.62
N GLY A 101 2.65 15.36 9.89
CA GLY A 101 3.23 16.58 10.50
C GLY A 101 3.93 17.53 9.54
N LEU A 102 3.91 17.24 8.23
CA LEU A 102 4.37 18.20 7.21
C LEU A 102 3.39 19.38 7.10
N SER A 103 3.93 20.59 7.03
CA SER A 103 3.15 21.75 6.60
C SER A 103 2.73 21.58 5.13
N PRO A 104 1.62 22.21 4.68
CA PRO A 104 1.26 22.18 3.27
C PRO A 104 2.37 22.77 2.39
N GLY A 105 2.83 22.03 1.40
CA GLY A 105 3.90 22.47 0.51
C GLY A 105 4.50 21.34 -0.32
N PHE A 106 5.46 21.70 -1.17
CA PHE A 106 6.27 20.74 -1.93
C PHE A 106 7.52 20.39 -1.13
N PHE A 107 7.82 19.09 -1.04
CA PHE A 107 8.99 18.56 -0.34
C PHE A 107 9.75 17.65 -1.28
N GLN A 108 11.08 17.68 -1.19
CA GLN A 108 11.95 16.80 -1.93
C GLN A 108 12.53 15.73 -1.00
N SER A 109 12.65 14.51 -1.50
CA SER A 109 13.30 13.40 -0.80
C SER A 109 14.54 12.96 -1.58
N TYR A 110 15.57 12.56 -0.85
CA TYR A 110 16.85 12.12 -1.41
C TYR A 110 17.28 10.81 -0.76
N ILE A 111 17.90 9.93 -1.54
CA ILE A 111 18.57 8.74 -1.05
C ILE A 111 20.07 9.04 -1.10
N THR A 112 20.74 9.05 0.06
CA THR A 112 22.16 9.37 0.16
C THR A 112 22.97 8.12 0.50
N LYS A 113 24.14 8.00 -0.12
CA LYS A 113 25.12 6.98 0.24
C LYS A 113 26.04 7.56 1.31
N HIS A 114 26.12 6.92 2.47
CA HIS A 114 27.17 7.20 3.45
C HIS A 114 28.33 6.23 3.22
N CYS A 115 29.55 6.76 3.07
CA CYS A 115 30.76 5.97 3.21
C CYS A 115 31.15 5.97 4.69
N ILE A 116 31.29 4.78 5.27
CA ILE A 116 31.85 4.56 6.62
C ILE A 116 33.27 4.06 6.44
#